data_AF-A9L3N8-F1
#
_entry.id   AF-A9L3N8-F1
#
_cell.length_a   1.000
_cell.length_b   1.000
_cell.length_c   1.000
_cell.angle_alpha   90.00
_cell.angle_beta   90.00
_cell.angle_gamma   90.00
#
_symmetry.space_group_name_H-M   'P 1'
#
loop_
_entity.id
_entity.type
_entity.pdbx_description
1 polymer ?
#
loop_
_entity_poly.entity_id
_entity_poly.type
_entity_poly.pdbx_seq_one_letter_code
_entity_poly.pdbx_strand_id
1 'polypeptide(L)'
;MSIWKELYDIFDKERSRWQQSSASKQAIAFELKANLGFLADALSSGLSQSAIASGLECSIFEAKLKEGAALTALNRRKVTLTFIGEFSEFAKYVGKENDALVENAYSKIKSLQKLVAAEPNKSHDLRIKSLFRFLVFLVAHLEEQPLSRTSAKKA
;
A
#
# COMPACT_ATOMS: atom_id res chain seq x y z
N MET A 1 7.34 1.89 21.80
CA MET A 1 6.25 1.13 21.14
C MET A 1 6.75 0.65 19.78
N SER A 2 6.05 -0.26 19.11
CA SER A 2 6.44 -0.70 17.76
C SER A 2 5.82 0.21 16.70
N ILE A 3 6.62 0.61 15.70
CA ILE A 3 6.18 1.39 14.52
C ILE A 3 5.02 0.68 13.77
N TRP A 4 4.93 -0.63 13.92
CA TRP A 4 3.80 -1.45 13.45
C TRP A 4 2.45 -0.94 13.98
N LYS A 5 2.38 -0.67 15.29
CA LYS A 5 1.15 -0.24 15.94
C LYS A 5 0.77 1.17 15.51
N GLU A 6 1.74 2.09 15.48
CA GLU A 6 1.52 3.48 15.04
C GLU A 6 0.96 3.57 13.60
N LEU A 7 1.46 2.75 12.67
CA LEU A 7 0.97 2.72 11.29
C LEU A 7 -0.40 2.01 11.16
N TYR A 8 -0.68 1.01 11.99
CA TYR A 8 -1.99 0.37 12.05
C TYR A 8 -3.06 1.32 12.62
N ASP A 9 -2.75 2.02 13.72
CA ASP A 9 -3.65 2.99 14.35
C ASP A 9 -3.97 4.18 13.41
N ILE A 10 -3.02 4.57 12.54
CA ILE A 10 -3.26 5.55 11.45
C ILE A 10 -4.16 4.94 10.37
N PHE A 11 -3.89 3.71 9.93
CA PHE A 11 -4.68 3.04 8.90
C PHE A 11 -6.15 2.86 9.32
N ASP A 12 -6.40 2.33 10.53
CA ASP A 12 -7.75 2.03 11.03
C ASP A 12 -8.63 3.28 11.09
N LYS A 13 -8.04 4.38 11.57
CA LYS A 13 -8.67 5.71 11.64
C LYS A 13 -9.06 6.26 10.28
N GLU A 14 -8.20 6.14 9.28
CA GLU A 14 -8.45 6.68 7.93
C GLU A 14 -9.29 5.72 7.05
N ARG A 15 -9.31 4.41 7.33
CA ARG A 15 -10.15 3.41 6.64
C ARG A 15 -11.63 3.81 6.58
N SER A 16 -12.14 4.38 7.67
CA SER A 16 -13.53 4.86 7.78
C SER A 16 -13.88 5.98 6.79
N ARG A 17 -12.89 6.80 6.38
CA ARG A 17 -13.07 7.97 5.51
C ARG A 17 -12.88 7.64 4.04
N TRP A 18 -12.09 6.61 3.73
CA TRP A 18 -11.70 6.28 2.35
C TRP A 18 -12.80 5.64 1.49
N GLN A 19 -14.00 5.39 2.03
CA GLN A 19 -15.14 4.79 1.32
C GLN A 19 -15.92 5.74 0.40
N GLN A 20 -15.58 7.04 0.30
CA GLN A 20 -16.35 8.02 -0.48
C GLN A 20 -15.52 8.78 -1.53
N SER A 21 -15.45 8.28 -2.77
CA SER A 21 -15.19 9.09 -3.99
C SER A 21 -15.45 8.28 -5.28
N SER A 22 -15.64 8.98 -6.41
CA SER A 22 -15.87 8.45 -7.78
C SER A 22 -14.95 9.16 -8.80
N ALA A 23 -14.45 8.60 -9.93
CA ALA A 23 -14.43 7.22 -10.46
C ALA A 23 -13.12 6.98 -11.29
N SER A 24 -13.05 5.88 -12.09
CA SER A 24 -12.01 5.45 -13.07
C SER A 24 -10.51 5.58 -12.68
N LYS A 25 -9.99 6.77 -12.39
CA LYS A 25 -8.68 6.98 -11.72
C LYS A 25 -8.58 6.20 -10.42
N GLN A 26 -9.73 5.98 -9.78
CA GLN A 26 -9.83 5.24 -8.53
C GLN A 26 -9.81 3.73 -8.67
N ALA A 27 -9.96 3.12 -9.85
CA ALA A 27 -10.03 1.66 -9.91
C ALA A 27 -8.74 1.02 -9.33
N ILE A 28 -7.58 1.57 -9.68
CA ILE A 28 -6.29 1.18 -9.11
C ILE A 28 -6.13 1.64 -7.66
N ALA A 29 -6.55 2.87 -7.31
CA ALA A 29 -6.47 3.35 -5.93
C ALA A 29 -7.38 2.54 -4.97
N PHE A 30 -8.50 2.04 -5.47
CA PHE A 30 -9.44 1.17 -4.76
C PHE A 30 -8.86 -0.24 -4.58
N GLU A 31 -8.27 -0.84 -5.61
CA GLU A 31 -7.55 -2.12 -5.47
C GLU A 31 -6.35 -2.00 -4.50
N LEU A 32 -5.64 -0.87 -4.49
CA LEU A 32 -4.59 -0.58 -3.50
C LEU A 32 -5.15 -0.41 -2.08
N LYS A 33 -6.28 0.30 -1.90
CA LYS A 33 -6.98 0.43 -0.61
C LYS A 33 -7.53 -0.90 -0.11
N ALA A 34 -8.09 -1.73 -1.01
CA ALA A 34 -8.58 -3.07 -0.71
C ALA A 34 -7.44 -4.00 -0.28
N ASN A 35 -6.34 -4.04 -1.04
CA ASN A 35 -5.12 -4.75 -0.67
C ASN A 35 -4.54 -4.28 0.67
N LEU A 36 -4.52 -2.98 0.94
CA LEU A 36 -4.04 -2.43 2.20
C LEU A 36 -4.94 -2.85 3.38
N GLY A 37 -6.27 -2.78 3.22
CA GLY A 37 -7.22 -3.22 4.23
C GLY A 37 -7.15 -4.72 4.48
N PHE A 38 -7.08 -5.52 3.41
CA PHE A 38 -6.86 -6.95 3.52
C PHE A 38 -5.56 -7.28 4.26
N LEU A 39 -4.44 -6.60 3.96
CA LEU A 39 -3.19 -6.79 4.71
C LEU A 39 -3.33 -6.40 6.19
N ALA A 40 -4.03 -5.30 6.50
CA ALA A 40 -4.26 -4.90 7.88
C ALA A 40 -5.04 -5.97 8.66
N ASP A 41 -6.16 -6.42 8.09
CA ASP A 41 -7.06 -7.42 8.68
C ASP A 41 -6.36 -8.79 8.79
N ALA A 42 -5.57 -9.16 7.79
CA ALA A 42 -4.85 -10.42 7.78
C ALA A 42 -3.68 -10.45 8.77
N LEU A 43 -2.95 -9.35 8.92
CA LEU A 43 -1.84 -9.24 9.87
C LEU A 43 -2.34 -9.10 11.32
N SER A 44 -3.49 -8.47 11.56
CA SER A 44 -4.12 -8.42 12.89
C SER A 44 -4.76 -9.77 13.27
N SER A 45 -5.34 -10.50 12.32
CA SER A 45 -5.95 -11.82 12.53
C SER A 45 -4.97 -13.00 12.52
N GLY A 46 -3.68 -12.76 12.28
CA GLY A 46 -2.66 -13.82 12.24
C GLY A 46 -2.82 -14.82 11.08
N LEU A 47 -3.37 -14.37 9.95
CA LEU A 47 -3.56 -15.20 8.75
C LEU A 47 -2.21 -15.75 8.23
N SER A 48 -2.23 -16.95 7.66
CA SER A 48 -1.02 -17.59 7.15
C SER A 48 -0.45 -16.83 5.95
N GLN A 49 0.87 -16.86 5.78
CA GLN A 49 1.53 -16.19 4.65
C GLN A 49 1.00 -16.64 3.27
N SER A 50 0.56 -17.90 3.14
CA SER A 50 -0.07 -18.44 1.94
C SER A 50 -1.45 -17.82 1.71
N ALA A 51 -2.28 -17.69 2.75
CA ALA A 51 -3.57 -17.01 2.65
C ALA A 51 -3.40 -15.51 2.33
N ILE A 52 -2.41 -14.85 2.95
CA ILE A 52 -2.03 -13.46 2.64
C ILE A 52 -1.59 -13.31 1.18
N ALA A 53 -0.76 -14.20 0.67
CA ALA A 53 -0.31 -14.14 -0.73
C ALA A 53 -1.50 -14.31 -1.70
N SER A 54 -2.35 -15.31 -1.47
CA SER A 54 -3.49 -15.62 -2.34
C SER A 54 -4.60 -14.57 -2.30
N GLY A 55 -4.77 -13.84 -1.19
CA GLY A 55 -5.79 -12.79 -1.05
C GLY A 55 -5.41 -11.41 -1.59
N LEU A 56 -4.17 -11.23 -2.08
CA LEU A 56 -3.74 -9.97 -2.70
C LEU A 56 -4.19 -9.87 -4.16
N GLU A 57 -4.91 -8.80 -4.49
CA GLU A 57 -5.48 -8.53 -5.81
C GLU A 57 -4.49 -7.78 -6.73
N CYS A 58 -4.49 -8.13 -8.01
CA CYS A 58 -3.74 -7.44 -9.08
C CYS A 58 -4.58 -7.28 -10.36
N SER A 59 -5.87 -7.62 -10.32
CA SER A 59 -6.73 -7.82 -11.48
C SER A 59 -7.01 -6.53 -12.24
N ILE A 60 -7.28 -5.43 -11.52
CA ILE A 60 -7.61 -4.14 -12.09
C ILE A 60 -6.35 -3.50 -12.68
N PHE A 61 -5.23 -3.58 -11.96
CA PHE A 61 -3.93 -3.14 -12.48
C PHE A 61 -3.52 -3.91 -13.75
N GLU A 62 -3.68 -5.24 -13.76
CA GLU A 62 -3.40 -6.04 -14.96
C GLU A 62 -4.31 -5.72 -16.14
N ALA A 63 -5.61 -5.51 -15.90
CA ALA A 63 -6.54 -5.11 -16.95
C ALA A 63 -6.11 -3.77 -17.56
N LYS A 64 -5.77 -2.77 -16.73
CA LYS A 64 -5.32 -1.45 -17.19
C LYS A 64 -4.01 -1.51 -17.97
N LEU A 65 -3.05 -2.35 -17.57
CA LEU A 65 -1.84 -2.60 -18.37
C LEU A 65 -2.16 -3.26 -19.72
N LYS A 66 -3.07 -4.24 -19.77
CA LYS A 66 -3.49 -4.93 -21.01
C LYS A 66 -4.24 -4.02 -21.98
N GLU A 67 -5.00 -3.06 -21.46
CA GLU A 67 -5.67 -2.00 -22.25
C GLU A 67 -4.69 -0.99 -22.87
N GLY A 68 -3.38 -1.08 -22.57
CA GLY A 68 -2.40 -0.05 -22.96
C GLY A 68 -2.63 1.29 -22.26
N ALA A 69 -3.44 1.32 -21.20
CA ALA A 69 -3.78 2.53 -20.50
C ALA A 69 -2.56 3.04 -19.72
N ALA A 70 -2.02 4.18 -20.14
CA ALA A 70 -0.95 4.84 -19.42
C ALA A 70 -1.41 5.18 -17.99
N LEU A 71 -0.60 4.80 -16.99
CA LEU A 71 -0.84 5.10 -15.58
C LEU A 71 -0.83 6.60 -15.26
N THR A 72 -0.56 7.46 -16.24
CA THR A 72 -0.59 8.93 -16.21
C THR A 72 -1.92 9.54 -15.77
N ALA A 73 -2.99 8.74 -15.71
CA ALA A 73 -4.23 9.13 -15.06
C ALA A 73 -4.06 9.33 -13.53
N LEU A 74 -3.17 8.57 -12.88
CA LEU A 74 -2.74 8.79 -11.50
C LEU A 74 -1.92 10.09 -11.45
N ASN A 75 -2.27 11.00 -10.52
CA ASN A 75 -1.71 12.34 -10.43
C ASN A 75 -0.16 12.31 -10.44
N ARG A 76 0.51 13.01 -11.37
CA ARG A 76 1.99 13.08 -11.50
C ARG A 76 2.70 13.85 -10.37
N ARG A 77 2.10 13.90 -9.18
CA ARG A 77 2.73 14.47 -8.00
C ARG A 77 3.95 13.65 -7.61
N LYS A 78 5.04 14.34 -7.31
CA LYS A 78 6.27 13.75 -6.76
C LYS A 78 6.20 13.74 -5.24
N VAL A 79 6.69 12.66 -4.64
CA VAL A 79 6.89 12.56 -3.19
C VAL A 79 7.87 13.63 -2.74
N THR A 80 7.49 14.41 -1.73
CA THR A 80 8.34 15.47 -1.15
C THR A 80 8.82 15.08 0.25
N LEU A 81 9.87 15.75 0.74
CA LEU A 81 10.30 15.63 2.14
C LEU A 81 9.18 16.04 3.11
N THR A 82 8.43 17.10 2.77
CA THR A 82 7.27 17.56 3.55
C THR A 82 6.18 16.50 3.67
N PHE A 83 5.95 15.70 2.63
CA PHE A 83 4.94 14.64 2.64
C PHE A 83 5.30 13.48 3.57
N ILE A 84 6.57 13.03 3.57
CA ILE A 84 7.01 11.90 4.40
C ILE A 84 7.24 12.26 5.87
N GLY A 85 7.32 13.56 6.20
CA GLY A 85 7.47 14.05 7.56
C GLY A 85 8.67 13.42 8.28
N GLU A 86 8.40 12.78 9.43
CA GLU A 86 9.41 12.15 10.29
C GLU A 86 9.78 10.71 9.85
N PHE A 87 9.12 10.16 8.82
CA PHE A 87 9.25 8.75 8.44
C PHE A 87 10.41 8.55 7.44
N SER A 88 11.64 8.54 7.97
CA SER A 88 12.88 8.39 7.18
C SER A 88 12.95 7.12 6.32
N GLU A 89 12.20 6.05 6.66
CA GLU A 89 12.13 4.84 5.83
C GLU A 89 11.56 5.07 4.42
N PHE A 90 10.81 6.16 4.23
CA PHE A 90 10.24 6.57 2.94
C PHE A 90 11.10 7.60 2.18
N ALA A 91 12.24 8.05 2.74
CA ALA A 91 13.14 9.00 2.07
C ALA A 91 13.63 8.50 0.69
N LYS A 92 13.78 7.19 0.52
CA LYS A 92 14.12 6.51 -0.75
C LYS A 92 13.07 6.68 -1.86
N TYR A 93 11.87 7.18 -1.54
CA TYR A 93 10.80 7.44 -2.51
C TYR A 93 10.68 8.92 -2.88
N VAL A 94 11.41 9.83 -2.24
CA VAL A 94 11.40 11.27 -2.56
C VAL A 94 11.77 11.48 -4.03
N GLY A 95 11.02 12.35 -4.72
CA GLY A 95 11.16 12.61 -6.15
C GLY A 95 10.52 11.58 -7.08
N LYS A 96 10.00 10.45 -6.59
CA LYS A 96 9.25 9.47 -7.40
C LYS A 96 7.82 9.96 -7.67
N GLU A 97 7.32 9.66 -8.87
CA GLU A 97 5.94 9.91 -9.29
C GLU A 97 5.02 8.72 -8.94
N ASN A 98 3.71 8.95 -8.90
CA ASN A 98 2.73 7.95 -8.45
C ASN A 98 2.67 6.71 -9.32
N ASP A 99 2.82 6.83 -10.64
CA ASP A 99 2.88 5.71 -11.58
C ASP A 99 3.99 4.72 -11.21
N ALA A 100 5.23 5.20 -11.05
CA ALA A 100 6.38 4.41 -10.66
C ALA A 100 6.23 3.77 -9.25
N LEU A 101 5.50 4.41 -8.34
CA LEU A 101 5.23 3.84 -7.01
C LEU A 101 4.14 2.76 -7.07
N VAL A 102 3.11 2.95 -7.89
CA VAL A 102 2.05 1.97 -8.15
C VAL A 102 2.61 0.72 -8.86
N GLU A 103 3.42 0.89 -9.90
CA GLU A 103 4.11 -0.24 -10.55
C GLU A 103 4.98 -1.03 -9.56
N ASN A 104 5.70 -0.33 -8.68
CA ASN A 104 6.50 -0.94 -7.61
C ASN A 104 5.61 -1.70 -6.60
N ALA A 105 4.40 -1.22 -6.30
CA ALA A 105 3.47 -1.91 -5.41
C ALA A 105 3.02 -3.26 -5.98
N TYR A 106 2.53 -3.27 -7.23
CA TYR A 106 2.10 -4.51 -7.88
C TYR A 106 3.25 -5.45 -8.21
N SER A 107 4.44 -4.91 -8.53
CA SER A 107 5.67 -5.70 -8.65
C SER A 107 6.03 -6.40 -7.32
N LYS A 108 5.89 -5.71 -6.18
CA LYS A 108 6.07 -6.33 -4.85
C LYS A 108 5.02 -7.37 -4.53
N ILE A 109 3.74 -7.12 -4.82
CA ILE A 109 2.64 -8.08 -4.61
C ILE A 109 2.91 -9.36 -5.41
N LYS A 110 3.17 -9.25 -6.72
CA LYS A 110 3.48 -10.40 -7.58
C LYS A 110 4.74 -11.14 -7.16
N SER A 111 5.77 -10.41 -6.70
CA SER A 111 6.99 -11.00 -6.18
C SER A 111 6.73 -11.80 -4.90
N LEU A 112 5.94 -11.24 -3.97
CA LEU A 112 5.52 -11.93 -2.75
C LEU A 112 4.72 -13.20 -3.06
N GLN A 113 3.74 -13.11 -3.97
CA GLN A 113 2.94 -14.26 -4.42
C GLN A 113 3.79 -15.39 -4.98
N LYS A 114 4.70 -15.08 -5.92
CA LYS A 114 5.63 -16.07 -6.49
C LYS A 114 6.56 -16.68 -5.45
N LEU A 115 7.09 -15.86 -4.53
CA LEU A 115 8.01 -16.32 -3.50
C LEU A 115 7.33 -17.22 -2.46
N VAL A 116 6.10 -16.90 -2.04
CA VAL A 116 5.32 -17.74 -1.12
C VAL A 116 4.87 -19.03 -1.79
N ALA A 117 4.52 -19.01 -3.08
CA ALA A 117 4.19 -20.22 -3.84
C ALA A 117 5.41 -21.14 -4.04
N ALA A 118 6.61 -20.58 -4.25
CA ALA A 118 7.84 -21.34 -4.44
C ALA A 118 8.49 -21.83 -3.14
N GLU A 119 8.39 -21.06 -2.05
CA GLU A 119 9.02 -21.34 -0.75
C GLU A 119 7.99 -21.34 0.41
N PRO A 120 6.90 -22.12 0.36
CA PRO A 120 5.75 -21.98 1.29
C PRO A 120 6.08 -22.20 2.77
N ASN A 121 7.17 -22.92 3.07
CA ASN A 121 7.63 -23.21 4.43
C ASN A 121 8.63 -22.19 4.99
N LYS A 122 9.11 -21.24 4.17
CA LYS A 122 10.08 -20.21 4.56
C LYS A 122 9.34 -18.99 5.08
N SER A 123 9.85 -18.29 6.09
CA SER A 123 9.16 -17.08 6.58
C SER A 123 9.27 -15.92 5.59
N HIS A 124 8.13 -15.39 5.16
CA HIS A 124 8.01 -14.16 4.36
C HIS A 124 7.48 -12.96 5.18
N ASP A 125 7.35 -13.09 6.50
CA ASP A 125 6.77 -12.08 7.41
C ASP A 125 7.35 -10.66 7.21
N LEU A 126 8.68 -10.54 7.13
CA LEU A 126 9.35 -9.26 6.88
C LEU A 126 8.98 -8.64 5.52
N ARG A 127 8.75 -9.47 4.50
CA ARG A 127 8.33 -9.03 3.16
C ARG A 127 6.88 -8.54 3.18
N ILE A 128 6.00 -9.26 3.88
CA ILE A 128 4.59 -8.89 4.08
C ILE A 128 4.49 -7.57 4.85
N LYS A 129 5.19 -7.43 5.98
CA LYS A 129 5.21 -6.19 6.77
C LYS A 129 5.82 -5.01 6.00
N SER A 130 6.84 -5.27 5.16
CA SER A 130 7.42 -4.25 4.28
C SER A 130 6.45 -3.79 3.18
N LEU A 131 5.69 -4.72 2.59
CA LEU A 131 4.62 -4.42 1.64
C LEU A 131 3.51 -3.59 2.32
N PHE A 132 3.06 -3.97 3.52
CA PHE A 132 2.06 -3.20 4.28
C PHE A 132 2.51 -1.75 4.51
N ARG A 133 3.71 -1.51 5.06
CA ARG A 133 4.25 -0.15 5.25
C ARG A 133 4.31 0.66 3.95
N PHE A 134 4.70 0.00 2.85
CA PHE A 134 4.75 0.65 1.55
C PHE A 134 3.36 1.01 1.01
N LEU A 135 2.36 0.15 1.19
CA LEU A 135 0.97 0.45 0.80
C LEU A 135 0.36 1.56 1.66
N VAL A 136 0.63 1.62 2.97
CA VAL A 136 0.20 2.75 3.84
C VAL A 136 0.73 4.07 3.27
N PHE A 137 2.03 4.13 3.00
CA PHE A 137 2.67 5.30 2.39
C PHE A 137 2.07 5.67 1.02
N LEU A 138 1.87 4.68 0.15
CA LEU A 138 1.36 4.92 -1.20
C LEU A 138 -0.10 5.40 -1.20
N VAL A 139 -0.98 4.77 -0.42
CA VAL A 139 -2.38 5.20 -0.28
C VAL A 139 -2.44 6.61 0.30
N ALA A 140 -1.66 6.91 1.35
CA ALA A 140 -1.59 8.27 1.89
C ALA A 140 -1.12 9.30 0.86
N HIS A 141 -0.18 8.95 -0.02
CA HIS A 141 0.33 9.84 -1.07
C HIS A 141 -0.68 10.06 -2.22
N LEU A 142 -1.42 9.02 -2.58
CA LEU A 142 -2.51 9.10 -3.58
C LEU A 142 -3.70 9.95 -3.08
N GLU A 143 -4.01 9.88 -1.78
CA GLU A 143 -5.07 10.65 -1.12
C GLU A 143 -4.61 12.04 -0.63
N GLU A 144 -3.36 12.41 -0.94
CA GLU A 144 -2.73 13.68 -0.57
C GLU A 144 -2.66 13.96 0.95
N GLN A 145 -2.68 12.92 1.79
CA GLN A 145 -2.62 12.99 3.25
C GLN A 145 -1.17 12.86 3.76
N PRO A 146 -0.52 13.93 4.26
CA PRO A 146 0.85 13.86 4.76
C PRO A 146 0.97 12.92 5.96
N LEU A 147 2.04 12.12 6.01
CA LEU A 147 2.28 11.20 7.11
C LEU A 147 2.79 11.99 8.34
N SER A 148 1.98 12.07 9.39
CA SER A 148 2.35 12.69 10.66
C SER A 148 2.16 11.74 11.85
N ARG A 149 3.12 11.72 12.78
CA ARG A 149 2.96 10.99 14.05
C ARG A 149 1.83 11.56 14.93
N THR A 150 1.47 12.82 14.73
CA THR A 150 0.39 13.50 15.46
C THR A 150 -0.99 12.92 15.12
N SER A 151 -1.17 12.39 13.90
CA SER A 151 -2.41 11.73 13.47
C SER A 151 -2.77 10.53 14.37
N ALA A 152 -1.76 9.79 14.83
CA ALA A 152 -1.89 8.65 15.74
C ALA A 152 -2.15 9.05 17.22
N LYS A 153 -1.76 10.27 17.64
CA LYS A 153 -1.83 10.74 19.03
C LYS A 153 -3.16 11.38 19.45
N LYS A 154 -4.15 11.49 18.54
CA LYS A 154 -5.53 11.85 18.91
C LYS A 154 -6.36 10.60 19.15
N ALA A 155 -6.25 10.07 20.37
CA ALA A 155 -7.18 9.21 21.08
C ALA A 155 -7.07 9.59 22.57
#